data_AF-A0A3B3HD11-F1
#
_entry.id   AF-A0A3B3HD11-F1
#
_cell.length_a   1.000
_cell.length_b   1.000
_cell.length_c   1.000
_cell.angle_alpha   90.00
_cell.angle_beta   90.00
_cell.angle_gamma   90.00
#
_symmetry.space_group_name_H-M   'P 1'
#
loop_
_entity.id
_entity.type
_entity.pdbx_description
1 polymer ?
#
loop_
_entity_poly.entity_id
_entity_poly.type
_entity_poly.pdbx_seq_one_letter_code
_entity_poly.pdbx_strand_id
1 'polypeptide(L)'
;METDPPTAELTVLSPSMKELQQGKATLMCVANKGFPSDWTLSWEVVGSSSWEESRSPGVLQKDGLYSWSSTLRLSADQWEKVTCQAKRGSKDPVLETFRRDQCSQS
;
A
#
# COMPACT_ATOMS: atom_id res chain seq x y z
N MET A 1 -25.90 4.02 -19.95
CA MET A 1 -24.45 4.11 -20.13
C MET A 1 -23.85 3.57 -18.84
N GLU A 2 -23.45 2.30 -18.80
CA GLU A 2 -22.75 1.75 -17.63
C GLU A 2 -21.34 2.32 -17.62
N THR A 3 -21.13 3.33 -16.77
CA THR A 3 -19.79 3.79 -16.42
C THR A 3 -19.17 2.74 -15.50
N ASP A 4 -18.02 2.19 -15.88
CA ASP A 4 -17.25 1.31 -15.02
C ASP A 4 -17.04 1.95 -13.63
N PRO A 5 -17.18 1.19 -12.54
CA PRO A 5 -17.03 1.72 -11.19
C PRO A 5 -15.59 2.20 -10.96
N PRO A 6 -15.39 3.33 -10.26
CA PRO A 6 -14.07 3.89 -9.96
C PRO A 6 -13.08 2.88 -9.38
N THR A 7 -11.88 2.90 -9.94
CA THR A 7 -10.73 2.10 -9.52
C THR A 7 -9.93 2.88 -8.47
N ALA A 8 -9.45 2.20 -7.44
CA ALA A 8 -8.69 2.85 -6.38
C ALA A 8 -7.35 3.41 -6.89
N GLU A 9 -7.00 4.62 -6.47
CA GLU A 9 -5.69 5.25 -6.68
C GLU A 9 -4.77 4.88 -5.51
N LEU A 10 -3.59 4.32 -5.80
CA LEU A 10 -2.63 3.91 -4.78
C LEU A 10 -1.51 4.93 -4.59
N THR A 11 -1.02 5.05 -3.37
CA THR A 11 0.21 5.79 -3.04
C THR A 11 0.93 5.05 -1.92
N VAL A 12 2.23 4.83 -2.08
CA VAL A 12 3.08 4.27 -1.03
C VAL A 12 3.95 5.36 -0.42
N LEU A 13 3.82 5.54 0.89
CA LEU A 13 4.62 6.46 1.68
C LEU A 13 5.89 5.76 2.17
N SER A 14 7.02 6.46 2.04
CA SER A 14 8.33 5.97 2.44
C SER A 14 8.50 5.92 3.96
N PRO A 15 9.37 5.04 4.48
CA PRO A 15 9.83 5.12 5.87
C PRO A 15 10.58 6.43 6.12
N SER A 16 10.61 6.86 7.39
CA SER A 16 11.43 8.01 7.75
C SER A 16 12.90 7.63 7.87
N MET A 17 13.82 8.55 7.52
CA MET A 17 15.26 8.33 7.70
C MET A 17 15.66 7.99 9.13
N LYS A 18 14.98 8.59 10.12
CA LYS A 18 15.22 8.30 11.54
C LYS A 18 14.86 6.85 11.90
N GLU A 19 13.78 6.32 11.32
CA GLU A 19 13.38 4.93 11.52
C GLU A 19 14.37 3.96 10.88
N LEU A 20 14.83 4.28 9.66
CA LEU A 20 15.83 3.46 8.94
C LEU A 20 17.14 3.37 9.73
N GLN A 21 17.59 4.46 10.34
CA GLN A 21 18.76 4.47 11.23
C GLN A 21 18.59 3.60 12.48
N GLN A 22 17.34 3.29 12.87
CA GLN A 22 17.02 2.37 13.97
C GLN A 22 16.89 0.91 13.49
N GLY A 23 17.20 0.62 12.24
CA GLY A 23 17.13 -0.73 11.67
C GLY A 23 15.71 -1.17 11.29
N LYS A 24 14.73 -0.25 11.27
CA LYS A 24 13.33 -0.55 10.95
C LYS A 24 12.85 0.23 9.74
N ALA A 25 11.87 -0.31 9.04
CA ALA A 25 11.17 0.37 7.98
C ALA A 25 9.66 0.17 8.18
N THR A 26 8.91 1.27 8.19
CA THR A 26 7.45 1.26 8.12
C THR A 26 7.03 1.95 6.83
N LEU A 27 6.40 1.21 5.93
CA LEU A 27 5.74 1.76 4.75
C LEU A 27 4.24 1.82 4.96
N MET A 28 3.59 2.81 4.36
CA MET A 28 2.13 2.90 4.36
C MET A 28 1.61 3.04 2.95
N CYS A 29 0.76 2.12 2.53
CA CYS A 29 0.00 2.23 1.31
C CYS A 29 -1.36 2.82 1.61
N VAL A 30 -1.75 3.83 0.85
CA VAL A 30 -3.08 4.44 0.90
C VAL A 30 -3.76 4.19 -0.43
N ALA A 31 -4.98 3.68 -0.37
CA ALA A 31 -5.87 3.52 -1.52
C ALA A 31 -7.03 4.50 -1.37
N ASN A 32 -7.27 5.33 -2.37
CA ASN A 32 -8.33 6.33 -2.36
C ASN A 32 -9.25 6.19 -3.57
N LYS A 33 -10.45 6.77 -3.47
CA LYS A 33 -11.42 6.87 -4.57
C LYS A 33 -11.92 5.52 -5.13
N GLY A 34 -11.83 4.44 -4.34
CA GLY A 34 -12.33 3.13 -4.78
C GLY A 34 -13.83 2.97 -4.55
N PHE A 35 -14.50 2.25 -5.44
CA PHE A 35 -15.90 1.86 -5.26
C PHE A 35 -16.18 0.51 -5.93
N PRO A 36 -17.03 -0.39 -5.39
CA PRO A 36 -17.71 -0.31 -4.08
C PRO A 36 -16.74 -0.66 -2.94
N SER A 37 -17.23 -1.02 -1.76
CA SER A 37 -16.41 -1.20 -0.54
C SER A 37 -15.59 -2.49 -0.46
N ASP A 38 -15.67 -3.38 -1.46
CA ASP A 38 -15.14 -4.75 -1.44
C ASP A 38 -13.68 -4.87 -1.91
N TRP A 39 -12.95 -3.76 -2.00
CA TRP A 39 -11.52 -3.77 -2.28
C TRP A 39 -10.72 -4.28 -1.09
N THR A 40 -9.60 -4.95 -1.39
CA THR A 40 -8.65 -5.42 -0.39
C THR A 40 -7.25 -4.92 -0.73
N LEU A 41 -6.52 -4.45 0.29
CA LEU A 41 -5.10 -4.18 0.20
C LEU A 41 -4.27 -5.37 0.67
N SER A 42 -3.14 -5.58 0.01
CA SER A 42 -2.12 -6.57 0.36
C SER A 42 -0.74 -6.13 -0.12
N TRP A 43 0.31 -6.68 0.48
CA TRP A 43 1.69 -6.46 0.06
C TRP A 43 2.32 -7.69 -0.59
N GLU A 44 3.13 -7.44 -1.61
CA GLU A 44 4.18 -8.35 -2.07
C GLU A 44 5.54 -7.77 -1.70
N VAL A 45 6.41 -8.60 -1.11
CA VAL A 45 7.72 -8.18 -0.62
C VAL A 45 8.81 -9.03 -1.27
N VAL A 46 9.78 -8.37 -1.89
CA VAL A 46 10.97 -9.01 -2.49
C VAL A 46 12.18 -8.73 -1.61
N GLY A 47 12.99 -9.76 -1.36
CA GLY A 47 14.21 -9.66 -0.55
C GLY A 47 13.97 -9.71 0.96
N SER A 48 12.76 -10.02 1.40
CA SER A 48 12.42 -10.29 2.80
C SER A 48 11.61 -11.58 2.94
N SER A 49 11.84 -12.31 4.02
CA SER A 49 11.03 -13.48 4.42
C SER A 49 10.20 -13.22 5.69
N SER A 50 10.36 -12.05 6.31
CA SER A 50 9.69 -11.67 7.56
C SER A 50 9.23 -10.22 7.53
N TRP A 51 7.92 -10.02 7.63
CA TRP A 51 7.28 -8.72 7.68
C TRP A 51 5.94 -8.81 8.41
N GLU A 52 5.46 -7.69 8.90
CA GLU A 52 4.14 -7.57 9.50
C GLU A 52 3.27 -6.62 8.67
N GLU A 53 2.02 -7.01 8.43
CA GLU A 53 1.03 -6.19 7.76
C GLU A 53 -0.14 -5.89 8.71
N SER A 54 -0.56 -4.62 8.75
CA SER A 54 -1.79 -4.18 9.42
C SER A 54 -2.64 -3.36 8.47
N ARG A 55 -3.95 -3.63 8.41
CA ARG A 55 -4.88 -3.01 7.45
C ARG A 55 -6.00 -2.27 8.17
N SER A 56 -6.38 -1.10 7.64
CA SER A 56 -7.58 -0.41 8.08
C SER A 56 -8.82 -0.99 7.39
N PRO A 57 -10.01 -0.91 8.01
CA PRO A 57 -11.26 -1.07 7.27
C PRO A 57 -11.38 0.04 6.21
N GLY A 58 -12.22 -0.21 5.21
CA GLY A 58 -12.61 0.81 4.22
C GLY A 58 -13.48 1.89 4.86
N VAL A 59 -13.17 3.14 4.59
CA VAL A 59 -13.91 4.30 5.11
C VAL A 59 -14.55 5.04 3.95
N LEU A 60 -15.87 5.21 4.00
CA LEU A 60 -16.62 6.03 3.06
C LEU A 60 -16.30 7.52 3.29
N GLN A 61 -15.80 8.18 2.26
CA GLN A 61 -15.43 9.59 2.27
C GLN A 61 -16.61 10.48 1.85
N LYS A 62 -16.44 11.80 1.99
CA LYS A 62 -17.48 12.80 1.67
C LYS A 62 -17.87 12.84 0.18
N ASP A 63 -16.98 12.38 -0.69
CA ASP A 63 -17.22 12.29 -2.14
C ASP A 63 -18.01 11.03 -2.54
N GLY A 64 -18.37 10.18 -1.57
CA GLY A 64 -19.10 8.93 -1.81
C GLY A 64 -18.20 7.75 -2.23
N LEU A 65 -16.88 7.91 -2.18
CA LEU A 65 -15.91 6.87 -2.50
C LEU A 65 -15.22 6.35 -1.23
N TYR A 66 -14.64 5.16 -1.33
CA TYR A 66 -13.96 4.52 -0.21
C TYR A 66 -12.45 4.76 -0.24
N SER A 67 -11.87 4.79 0.96
CA SER A 67 -10.43 4.76 1.16
C SER A 67 -10.03 3.67 2.14
N TRP A 68 -8.82 3.12 1.96
CA TRP A 68 -8.20 2.10 2.79
C TRP A 68 -6.74 2.45 3.03
N SER A 69 -6.15 1.93 4.11
CA SER A 69 -4.71 1.92 4.29
C SER A 69 -4.19 0.54 4.70
N SER A 70 -2.95 0.26 4.31
CA SER A 70 -2.18 -0.89 4.77
C SER A 70 -0.79 -0.43 5.20
N THR A 71 -0.37 -0.81 6.39
CA THR A 71 0.95 -0.54 6.95
C THR A 71 1.79 -1.81 6.91
N LEU A 72 2.96 -1.72 6.32
CA LEU A 72 3.95 -2.79 6.23
C LEU A 72 5.15 -2.45 7.12
N ARG A 73 5.53 -3.37 8.01
CA ARG A 73 6.70 -3.25 8.87
C ARG A 73 7.70 -4.36 8.57
N LEU A 74 8.97 -4.00 8.42
CA LEU A 74 10.06 -4.91 8.13
C LEU A 74 11.41 -4.31 8.53
N SER A 75 12.48 -5.13 8.52
CA SER A 75 13.83 -4.66 8.84
C SER A 75 14.36 -3.72 7.76
N ALA A 76 15.05 -2.64 8.13
CA ALA A 76 15.52 -1.59 7.21
C ALA A 76 16.53 -2.09 6.16
N ASP A 77 17.16 -3.24 6.39
CA ASP A 77 18.20 -3.89 5.59
C ASP A 77 17.74 -5.20 4.90
N GLN A 78 16.54 -5.72 5.21
CA GLN A 78 16.00 -6.98 4.66
C GLN A 78 14.79 -6.77 3.72
N TRP A 79 14.99 -6.08 2.59
CA TRP A 79 14.06 -5.99 1.46
C TRP A 79 14.69 -5.20 0.31
N GLU A 80 14.22 -5.46 -0.90
CA GLU A 80 14.64 -4.76 -2.11
C GLU A 80 13.52 -3.89 -2.67
N LYS A 81 12.32 -4.47 -2.72
CA LYS A 81 11.15 -3.90 -3.38
C LYS A 81 9.89 -4.38 -2.68
N VAL A 82 8.93 -3.48 -2.55
CA VAL A 82 7.58 -3.80 -2.06
C VAL A 82 6.56 -3.32 -3.07
N THR A 83 5.50 -4.09 -3.25
CA THR A 83 4.37 -3.75 -4.12
C THR A 83 3.10 -3.78 -3.28
N CYS A 84 2.46 -2.62 -3.15
CA CYS A 84 1.09 -2.57 -2.62
C CYS A 84 0.11 -2.93 -3.74
N GLN A 85 -0.87 -3.77 -3.43
CA GLN A 85 -1.88 -4.20 -4.38
C GLN A 85 -3.27 -3.87 -3.87
N ALA A 86 -4.10 -3.26 -4.71
CA ALA A 86 -5.54 -3.12 -4.50
C ALA A 86 -6.26 -4.10 -5.43
N LYS A 87 -6.95 -5.09 -4.85
CA LYS A 87 -7.69 -6.10 -5.62
C LYS A 87 -9.18 -6.05 -5.31
N ARG A 88 -10.00 -6.21 -6.35
CA ARG A 88 -11.46 -6.37 -6.25
C ARG A 88 -11.93 -7.54 -7.13
N GLY A 89 -12.46 -8.58 -6.51
CA GLY A 89 -12.94 -9.78 -7.20
C GLY A 89 -11.87 -10.37 -8.12
N SER A 90 -12.28 -10.72 -9.34
CA SER A 90 -11.40 -11.28 -10.38
C SER A 90 -10.77 -10.25 -11.31
N LYS A 91 -10.95 -8.94 -11.04
CA LYS A 91 -10.32 -7.89 -11.85
C LYS A 91 -8.81 -7.84 -11.60
N ASP A 92 -8.09 -7.31 -12.58
CA ASP A 92 -6.66 -7.05 -12.43
C ASP A 92 -6.42 -6.08 -11.25
N PRO A 93 -5.40 -6.35 -10.41
CA PRO A 93 -5.09 -5.49 -9.29
C PRO A 93 -4.46 -4.17 -9.75
N VAL A 94 -4.74 -3.10 -9.02
CA VAL A 94 -3.95 -1.86 -9.09
C VAL A 94 -2.69 -2.07 -8.27
N LEU A 95 -1.54 -1.69 -8.81
CA LEU A 95 -0.24 -1.93 -8.20
C LEU A 95 0.50 -0.61 -8.01
N GLU A 96 1.13 -0.45 -6.85
CA GLU A 96 2.06 0.64 -6.59
C GLU A 96 3.35 0.06 -5.99
N THR A 97 4.48 0.34 -6.64
CA THR A 97 5.76 -0.28 -6.30
C THR A 97 6.71 0.74 -5.68
N PHE A 98 7.24 0.41 -4.50
CA PHE A 98 8.28 1.19 -3.83
C PHE A 98 9.56 0.37 -3.72
N ARG A 99 10.69 0.99 -4.03
CA ARG A 99 12.02 0.36 -3.96
C ARG A 99 12.83 0.98 -2.84
N ARG A 100 13.69 0.20 -2.20
CA ARG A 100 14.50 0.68 -1.07
C ARG A 100 15.40 1.86 -1.45
N ASP A 101 15.95 1.87 -2.65
CA ASP A 101 16.83 2.95 -3.11
C ASP A 101 16.14 4.33 -3.11
N GLN A 102 14.81 4.36 -3.23
CA GLN A 102 14.01 5.58 -3.11
C GLN A 102 13.99 6.17 -1.70
N CYS A 103 14.37 5.41 -0.65
CA CYS A 103 14.54 5.95 0.70
C CYS A 103 15.67 6.98 0.80
N SER A 104 16.62 7.00 -0.15
CA SER A 104 17.73 7.96 -0.14
C SER A 104 17.36 9.38 -0.61
N GLN A 105 16.13 9.57 -1.11
CA GLN A 105 15.63 10.85 -1.64
C GLN A 105 14.61 11.54 -0.72
N SER A 106 14.31 10.94 0.43
CA SER A 106 13.29 11.41 1.39
C SER A 106 13.87 11.96 2.69
#